data_AF-A0A970KQM2-F1
#
_entry.id   AF-A0A970KQM2-F1
#
_cell.length_a   1.000
_cell.length_b   1.000
_cell.length_c   1.000
_cell.angle_alpha   90.00
_cell.angle_beta   90.00
_cell.angle_gamma   90.00
#
_symmetry.space_group_name_H-M   'P 1'
#
loop_
_entity.id
_entity.type
_entity.pdbx_description
1 polymer ?
#
loop_
_entity_poly.entity_id
_entity_poly.type
_entity_poly.pdbx_seq_one_letter_code
_entity_poly.pdbx_strand_id
1 'polypeptide(L)'
;MPGLISEVDIQRACERLRTVLPESFPRQYFGRERMARLERIVGTKLTTHFLLDLLVRQQGPSLLAERPRRIGAQQTSVRRLLLESLDEESLRGLFERVRGREAPANRRTIERDLAELNWHRGSMTALRVTRALGLPDAFAGVRERNGRTSVYEIEPIGALPPLKAFQRGILREVRLLLEQRTRVMVSSFTGTGKTRIGMEYVVDQLLAEEQQPLVIWVAQKGELLEQACDAIEQLWPWRGQELGEPLQIFRYSEGSRFEDELTSRPTLVVASSQQLVARLGSEDPFVRQILARAGLVVIDEAHHALARGHQTIIEEYERLRRPAQPRTLGLTATPGRSNLLNPEESRLLAELFGQVLVVPQVASAGGALGWFQSEGYLSGLRHRSLATPSQVAQTLGKL
;
A
#
# COMPACT_ATOMS: atom_id res chain seq x y z
N MET A 1 -23.18 1.40 -5.68
CA MET A 1 -21.89 0.74 -5.39
C MET A 1 -20.83 1.38 -6.28
N PRO A 2 -19.79 2.02 -5.73
CA PRO A 2 -18.69 2.51 -6.56
C PRO A 2 -17.94 1.29 -7.11
N GLY A 3 -17.98 1.08 -8.42
CA GLY A 3 -17.09 0.12 -9.07
C GLY A 3 -17.66 -0.98 -9.97
N LEU A 4 -18.98 -1.05 -10.16
CA LEU A 4 -19.56 -1.94 -11.16
C LEU A 4 -19.74 -1.17 -12.47
N ILE A 5 -19.20 -1.72 -13.57
CA ILE A 5 -19.45 -1.22 -14.93
C ILE A 5 -20.95 -1.36 -15.21
N SER A 6 -21.63 -0.23 -15.43
CA SER A 6 -23.06 -0.23 -15.75
C SER A 6 -23.29 -0.52 -17.25
N GLU A 7 -24.52 -0.85 -17.63
CA GLU A 7 -24.91 -0.97 -19.04
C GLU A 7 -24.66 0.32 -19.84
N VAL A 8 -24.85 1.48 -19.20
CA VAL A 8 -24.56 2.78 -19.81
C VAL A 8 -23.06 2.94 -20.07
N ASP A 9 -22.21 2.46 -19.16
CA ASP A 9 -20.76 2.49 -19.35
C ASP A 9 -20.32 1.59 -20.50
N ILE A 10 -20.91 0.39 -20.61
CA ILE A 10 -20.65 -0.56 -21.71
C ILE A 10 -21.04 0.07 -23.05
N GLN A 11 -22.21 0.69 -23.14
CA GLN A 11 -22.67 1.36 -24.37
C GLN A 11 -21.72 2.48 -24.80
N ARG A 12 -21.35 3.37 -23.89
CA ARG A 12 -20.39 4.46 -24.15
C ARG A 12 -19.03 3.93 -24.60
N ALA A 13 -18.55 2.87 -23.96
CA ALA A 13 -17.30 2.23 -24.37
C ALA A 13 -17.40 1.63 -25.78
N CYS A 14 -18.49 0.94 -26.09
CA CYS A 14 -18.73 0.36 -27.42
C CYS A 14 -18.83 1.43 -28.51
N GLU A 15 -19.46 2.57 -28.23
CA GLU A 15 -19.51 3.71 -29.14
C GLU A 15 -18.12 4.28 -29.38
N ARG A 16 -17.36 4.53 -28.32
CA ARG A 16 -15.99 5.03 -28.43
C ARG A 16 -15.11 4.08 -29.24
N LEU A 17 -15.14 2.79 -28.93
CA LEU A 17 -14.37 1.78 -29.65
C LEU A 17 -14.77 1.68 -31.12
N ARG A 18 -16.05 1.83 -31.46
CA ARG A 18 -16.53 1.80 -32.85
C ARG A 18 -15.98 2.96 -33.68
N THR A 19 -15.76 4.12 -33.07
CA THR A 19 -15.19 5.29 -33.78
C THR A 19 -13.70 5.16 -34.09
N VAL A 20 -12.99 4.24 -33.42
CA VAL A 20 -11.52 4.17 -33.46
C VAL A 20 -11.01 2.85 -34.02
N LEU A 21 -11.59 1.72 -33.61
CA LEU A 21 -11.08 0.41 -33.97
C LEU A 21 -11.40 0.08 -35.45
N PRO A 22 -10.46 -0.50 -36.21
CA PRO A 22 -10.74 -1.02 -37.54
C PRO A 22 -11.88 -2.04 -37.51
N GLU A 23 -12.75 -2.07 -38.52
CA GLU A 23 -13.88 -3.01 -38.56
C GLU A 23 -13.48 -4.49 -38.44
N SER A 24 -12.28 -4.82 -38.91
CA SER A 24 -11.72 -6.18 -38.83
C SER A 24 -11.17 -6.53 -37.45
N PHE A 25 -10.89 -5.55 -36.58
CA PHE A 25 -10.20 -5.75 -35.31
C PHE A 25 -10.95 -6.70 -34.36
N PRO A 26 -12.27 -6.57 -34.10
CA PRO A 26 -12.95 -7.47 -33.17
C PRO A 26 -12.87 -8.93 -33.61
N ARG A 27 -13.04 -9.21 -34.91
CA ARG A 27 -12.86 -10.58 -35.45
C ARG A 27 -11.43 -11.09 -35.28
N GLN A 28 -10.42 -10.23 -35.50
CA GLN A 28 -9.02 -10.59 -35.28
C GLN A 28 -8.69 -10.81 -33.80
N TYR A 29 -9.32 -10.05 -32.90
CA TYR A 29 -9.16 -10.15 -31.46
C TYR A 29 -9.58 -11.52 -30.92
N PHE A 30 -10.73 -12.02 -31.36
CA PHE A 30 -11.20 -13.36 -30.97
C PHE A 30 -10.46 -14.49 -31.69
N GLY A 31 -9.95 -14.25 -32.90
CA GLY A 31 -9.23 -15.25 -33.69
C GLY A 31 -10.16 -16.29 -34.34
N ARG A 32 -9.64 -17.04 -35.32
CA ARG A 32 -10.46 -17.90 -36.20
C ARG A 32 -11.20 -19.00 -35.44
N GLU A 33 -10.54 -19.70 -34.52
CA GLU A 33 -11.11 -20.83 -33.79
C GLU A 33 -12.27 -20.39 -32.88
N ARG A 34 -12.05 -19.32 -32.10
CA ARG A 34 -13.07 -18.79 -31.20
C ARG A 34 -14.25 -18.19 -31.97
N MET A 35 -13.98 -17.52 -33.08
CA MET A 35 -15.03 -17.02 -33.98
C MET A 35 -15.92 -18.15 -34.52
N ALA A 36 -15.32 -19.25 -34.98
CA ALA A 36 -16.08 -20.41 -35.46
C ALA A 36 -16.95 -21.03 -34.36
N ARG A 37 -16.46 -21.05 -33.12
CA ARG A 37 -17.23 -21.53 -31.96
C ARG A 37 -18.38 -20.58 -31.63
N LEU A 38 -18.13 -19.27 -31.62
CA LEU A 38 -19.15 -18.25 -31.32
C LEU A 38 -20.26 -18.23 -32.38
N GLU A 39 -19.93 -18.26 -33.66
CA GLU A 39 -20.91 -18.30 -34.76
C GLU A 39 -21.73 -19.59 -34.75
N ARG A 40 -21.15 -20.72 -34.31
CA ARG A 40 -21.89 -21.98 -34.12
C ARG A 40 -22.89 -21.89 -32.96
N ILE A 41 -22.52 -21.27 -31.84
CA ILE A 41 -23.40 -21.09 -30.68
C ILE A 41 -24.57 -20.17 -31.02
N VAL A 42 -24.31 -19.08 -31.73
CA VAL A 42 -25.32 -18.07 -32.07
C VAL A 42 -26.12 -18.46 -33.32
N GLY A 43 -25.65 -19.44 -34.10
CA GLY A 43 -26.32 -19.95 -35.30
C GLY A 43 -26.29 -18.99 -36.50
N THR A 44 -25.60 -17.86 -36.40
CA THR A 44 -25.50 -16.83 -37.45
C THR A 44 -24.13 -16.16 -37.45
N LYS A 45 -23.81 -15.43 -38.55
CA LYS A 45 -22.58 -14.63 -38.61
C LYS A 45 -22.70 -13.44 -37.65
N LEU A 46 -21.67 -13.26 -36.81
CA LEU A 46 -21.65 -12.16 -35.84
C LEU A 46 -21.27 -10.85 -36.49
N THR A 47 -22.02 -9.80 -36.17
CA THR A 47 -21.75 -8.42 -36.61
C THR A 47 -20.61 -7.81 -35.82
N THR A 48 -19.93 -6.81 -36.39
CA THR A 48 -18.87 -6.06 -35.69
C THR A 48 -19.39 -5.42 -34.40
N HIS A 49 -20.64 -4.93 -34.41
CA HIS A 49 -21.30 -4.36 -33.24
C HIS A 49 -21.40 -5.37 -32.09
N PHE A 50 -21.90 -6.58 -32.39
CA PHE A 50 -22.02 -7.65 -31.38
C PHE A 50 -20.65 -8.06 -30.83
N LEU A 51 -19.63 -8.14 -31.69
CA LEU A 51 -18.28 -8.50 -31.27
C LEU A 51 -17.62 -7.44 -30.40
N LEU A 52 -17.88 -6.15 -30.65
CA LEU A 52 -17.41 -5.06 -29.78
C LEU A 52 -18.07 -5.12 -28.41
N ASP A 53 -19.40 -5.30 -28.36
CA ASP A 53 -20.12 -5.47 -27.10
C ASP A 53 -19.61 -6.68 -26.30
N LEU A 54 -19.44 -7.81 -26.98
CA LEU A 54 -18.86 -9.02 -26.38
C LEU A 54 -17.45 -8.78 -25.85
N LEU A 55 -16.60 -8.07 -26.59
CA LEU A 55 -15.23 -7.74 -26.19
C LEU A 55 -15.23 -6.86 -24.93
N VAL A 56 -16.03 -5.80 -24.92
CA VAL A 56 -16.13 -4.86 -23.79
C VAL A 56 -16.66 -5.58 -22.55
N ARG A 57 -17.70 -6.42 -22.68
CA ARG A 57 -18.26 -7.20 -21.58
C ARG A 57 -17.28 -8.24 -21.05
N GLN A 58 -16.58 -8.94 -21.93
CA GLN A 58 -15.62 -9.97 -21.53
C GLN A 58 -14.41 -9.36 -20.81
N GLN A 59 -13.93 -8.20 -21.26
CA GLN A 59 -12.75 -7.57 -20.68
C GLN A 59 -13.07 -6.72 -19.45
N GLY A 60 -14.23 -6.06 -19.45
CA GLY A 60 -14.68 -5.19 -18.38
C GLY A 60 -13.58 -4.19 -17.97
N PRO A 61 -13.20 -4.13 -16.68
CA PRO A 61 -12.15 -3.22 -16.20
C PRO A 61 -10.75 -3.45 -16.79
N SER A 62 -10.51 -4.59 -17.44
CA SER A 62 -9.21 -4.95 -18.01
C SER A 62 -9.05 -4.50 -19.46
N LEU A 63 -10.07 -3.85 -20.04
CA LEU A 63 -10.09 -3.44 -21.45
C LEU A 63 -8.83 -2.64 -21.88
N LEU A 64 -8.33 -1.79 -20.98
CA LEU A 64 -7.12 -0.97 -21.20
C LEU A 64 -5.86 -1.52 -20.53
N ALA A 65 -5.97 -2.63 -19.79
CA ALA A 65 -4.88 -3.20 -19.02
C ALA A 65 -3.93 -4.06 -19.87
N GLU A 66 -4.42 -4.64 -20.97
CA GLU A 66 -3.62 -5.51 -21.84
C GLU A 66 -2.51 -4.70 -22.55
N ARG A 67 -1.26 -5.17 -22.37
CA ARG A 67 -0.11 -4.73 -23.18
C ARG A 67 -0.26 -5.19 -24.65
N PRO A 68 0.40 -4.52 -25.61
CA PRO A 68 0.37 -4.92 -27.01
C PRO A 68 0.78 -6.37 -27.22
N ARG A 69 -0.09 -7.15 -27.86
CA ARG A 69 0.12 -8.56 -28.21
C ARG A 69 -0.18 -8.77 -29.69
N ARG A 70 0.12 -9.96 -30.20
CA ARG A 70 -0.22 -10.30 -31.58
C ARG A 70 -1.74 -10.46 -31.73
N ILE A 71 -2.36 -9.55 -32.48
CA ILE A 71 -3.77 -9.57 -32.88
C ILE A 71 -3.81 -9.51 -34.40
N GLY A 72 -4.23 -10.62 -35.02
CA GLY A 72 -4.06 -10.81 -36.46
C GLY A 72 -2.59 -10.74 -36.87
N ALA A 73 -2.26 -9.77 -37.74
CA ALA A 73 -0.90 -9.54 -38.23
C ALA A 73 -0.13 -8.44 -37.46
N GLN A 74 -0.76 -7.76 -36.50
CA GLN A 74 -0.19 -6.59 -35.83
C GLN A 74 0.11 -6.85 -34.36
N GLN A 75 1.12 -6.17 -33.81
CA GLN A 75 1.42 -6.15 -32.38
C GLN A 75 0.75 -4.94 -31.74
N THR A 76 -0.45 -5.15 -31.19
CA THR A 76 -1.33 -4.05 -30.75
C THR A 76 -2.20 -4.44 -29.55
N SER A 77 -2.91 -3.46 -29.00
CA SER A 77 -3.94 -3.63 -27.96
C SER A 77 -5.03 -2.56 -28.15
N VAL A 78 -6.17 -2.72 -27.46
CA VAL A 78 -7.24 -1.71 -27.46
C VAL A 78 -6.71 -0.36 -26.98
N ARG A 79 -5.91 -0.36 -25.91
CA ARG A 79 -5.24 0.84 -25.39
C ARG A 79 -4.37 1.52 -26.45
N ARG A 80 -3.56 0.75 -27.18
CA ARG A 80 -2.67 1.29 -28.22
C ARG A 80 -3.45 1.98 -29.34
N LEU A 81 -4.47 1.32 -29.88
CA LEU A 81 -5.29 1.88 -30.96
C LEU A 81 -6.03 3.15 -30.52
N LEU A 82 -6.48 3.20 -29.27
CA LEU A 82 -7.09 4.40 -28.69
C LEU A 82 -6.08 5.54 -28.53
N LEU A 83 -4.83 5.26 -28.12
CA LEU A 83 -3.77 6.26 -28.03
C LEU A 83 -3.40 6.81 -29.41
N GLU A 84 -3.29 5.94 -30.41
CA GLU A 84 -3.00 6.31 -31.81
C GLU A 84 -4.10 7.23 -32.39
N SER A 85 -5.32 7.18 -31.85
CA SER A 85 -6.44 8.04 -32.27
C SER A 85 -6.47 9.44 -31.66
N LEU A 86 -5.62 9.74 -30.67
CA LEU A 86 -5.57 11.06 -30.05
C LEU A 86 -4.89 12.07 -30.98
N ASP A 87 -5.31 13.34 -30.95
CA ASP A 87 -4.52 14.40 -31.59
C ASP A 87 -3.17 14.61 -30.87
N GLU A 88 -2.25 15.34 -31.50
CA GLU A 88 -0.89 15.53 -31.00
C GLU A 88 -0.87 16.26 -29.63
N GLU A 89 -1.72 17.27 -29.45
CA GLU A 89 -1.79 18.05 -28.22
C GLU A 89 -2.31 17.19 -27.05
N SER A 90 -3.41 16.47 -27.29
CA SER A 90 -4.01 15.55 -26.31
C SER A 90 -3.06 14.43 -25.90
N LEU A 91 -2.33 13.86 -26.86
CA LEU A 91 -1.39 12.76 -26.61
C LEU A 91 -0.19 13.24 -25.79
N ARG A 92 0.41 14.38 -26.15
CA ARG A 92 1.54 14.97 -25.41
C ARG A 92 1.13 15.40 -24.01
N GLY A 93 -0.01 16.09 -23.88
CA GLY A 93 -0.56 16.48 -22.59
C GLY A 93 -0.96 15.29 -21.71
N LEU A 94 -1.37 14.16 -22.30
CA LEU A 94 -1.56 12.92 -21.55
C LEU A 94 -0.22 12.36 -21.05
N PHE A 95 0.79 12.31 -21.91
CA PHE A 95 2.12 11.81 -21.53
C PHE A 95 2.72 12.60 -20.37
N GLU A 96 2.70 13.93 -20.44
CA GLU A 96 3.25 14.81 -19.40
C GLU A 96 2.52 14.63 -18.08
N ARG A 97 1.18 14.51 -18.11
CA ARG A 97 0.38 14.25 -16.90
C ARG A 97 0.61 12.85 -16.31
N VAL A 98 0.97 11.87 -17.13
CA VAL A 98 1.19 10.48 -16.69
C VAL A 98 2.62 10.26 -16.21
N ARG A 99 3.61 10.85 -16.88
CA ARG A 99 5.04 10.65 -16.61
C ARG A 99 5.70 11.77 -15.80
N GLY A 100 5.08 12.94 -15.69
CA GLY A 100 5.63 14.08 -14.95
C GLY A 100 6.87 14.70 -15.60
N ARG A 101 7.10 14.46 -16.90
CA ARG A 101 8.22 14.98 -17.69
C ARG A 101 7.76 15.38 -19.08
N GLU A 102 8.52 16.24 -19.74
CA GLU A 102 8.24 16.72 -21.09
C GLU A 102 8.08 15.58 -22.10
N ALA A 103 7.11 15.71 -23.01
CA ALA A 103 6.84 14.71 -24.02
C ALA A 103 7.97 14.64 -25.09
N PRO A 104 8.48 13.44 -25.41
CA PRO A 104 9.44 13.25 -26.50
C PRO A 104 8.95 13.85 -27.83
N ALA A 105 9.86 14.35 -28.67
CA ALA A 105 9.50 14.91 -29.97
C ALA A 105 8.81 13.89 -30.91
N ASN A 106 9.19 12.61 -30.81
CA ASN A 106 8.63 11.56 -31.65
C ASN A 106 7.33 11.00 -31.05
N ARG A 107 6.22 11.24 -31.73
CA ARG A 107 4.89 10.71 -31.42
C ARG A 107 4.88 9.20 -31.15
N ARG A 108 5.56 8.40 -31.98
CA ARG A 108 5.59 6.93 -31.82
C ARG A 108 6.25 6.49 -30.51
N THR A 109 7.18 7.27 -29.99
CA THR A 109 7.82 7.01 -28.69
C THR A 109 6.81 7.21 -27.56
N ILE A 110 5.98 8.25 -27.65
CA ILE A 110 4.91 8.53 -26.68
C ILE A 110 3.86 7.41 -26.72
N GLU A 111 3.39 7.05 -27.92
CA GLU A 111 2.39 5.98 -28.11
C GLU A 111 2.89 4.66 -27.53
N ARG A 112 4.14 4.27 -27.82
CA ARG A 112 4.75 3.04 -27.30
C ARG A 112 4.85 3.07 -25.78
N ASP A 113 5.37 4.15 -25.21
CA ASP A 113 5.55 4.28 -23.76
C ASP A 113 4.22 4.15 -23.00
N LEU A 114 3.19 4.87 -23.45
CA LEU A 114 1.85 4.82 -22.86
C LEU A 114 1.14 3.48 -23.14
N ALA A 115 1.38 2.87 -24.31
CA ALA A 115 0.83 1.57 -24.65
C ALA A 115 1.47 0.43 -23.86
N GLU A 116 2.69 0.57 -23.35
CA GLU A 116 3.41 -0.44 -22.55
C GLU A 116 3.29 -0.23 -21.04
N LEU A 117 2.70 0.90 -20.63
CA LEU A 117 2.52 1.30 -19.23
C LEU A 117 1.90 0.18 -18.36
N ASN A 118 2.48 0.01 -17.16
CA ASN A 118 1.97 -0.88 -16.12
C ASN A 118 0.59 -0.43 -15.66
N TRP A 119 -0.43 -1.26 -15.91
CA TRP A 119 -1.80 -0.90 -15.59
C TRP A 119 -2.17 -1.32 -14.18
N HIS A 120 -2.17 -0.35 -13.26
CA HIS A 120 -2.65 -0.55 -11.90
C HIS A 120 -4.12 -0.12 -11.82
N ARG A 121 -5.03 -1.09 -11.64
CA ARG A 121 -6.48 -0.85 -11.56
C ARG A 121 -6.83 0.14 -10.45
N GLY A 122 -7.67 1.13 -10.77
CA GLY A 122 -8.09 2.17 -9.85
C GLY A 122 -7.00 3.18 -9.44
N SER A 123 -5.81 3.12 -10.05
CA SER A 123 -4.79 4.15 -9.86
C SER A 123 -5.19 5.48 -10.51
N MET A 124 -4.62 6.58 -10.02
CA MET A 124 -4.80 7.90 -10.64
C MET A 124 -4.31 7.91 -12.11
N THR A 125 -3.26 7.15 -12.41
CA THR A 125 -2.76 6.98 -13.78
C THR A 125 -3.76 6.25 -14.67
N ALA A 126 -4.32 5.13 -14.20
CA ALA A 126 -5.37 4.43 -14.92
C ALA A 126 -6.59 5.33 -15.16
N LEU A 127 -7.02 6.11 -14.17
CA LEU A 127 -8.09 7.09 -14.32
C LEU A 127 -7.77 8.18 -15.35
N ARG A 128 -6.56 8.75 -15.31
CA ARG A 128 -6.11 9.77 -16.27
C ARG A 128 -6.11 9.25 -17.70
N VAL A 129 -5.56 8.06 -17.91
CA VAL A 129 -5.53 7.42 -19.24
C VAL A 129 -6.94 7.08 -19.70
N THR A 130 -7.75 6.43 -18.87
CA THR A 130 -9.15 6.08 -19.20
C THR A 130 -9.96 7.30 -19.66
N ARG A 131 -9.89 8.40 -18.90
CA ARG A 131 -10.58 9.65 -19.25
C ARG A 131 -10.07 10.27 -20.54
N ALA A 132 -8.75 10.31 -20.73
CA ALA A 132 -8.15 10.86 -21.95
C ALA A 132 -8.51 10.04 -23.20
N LEU A 133 -8.72 8.73 -23.06
CA LEU A 133 -9.16 7.86 -24.15
C LEU A 133 -10.68 7.94 -24.41
N GLY A 134 -11.42 8.74 -23.64
CA GLY A 134 -12.86 8.93 -23.79
C GLY A 134 -13.69 7.75 -23.27
N LEU A 135 -13.16 6.98 -22.32
CA LEU A 135 -13.86 5.86 -21.70
C LEU A 135 -14.39 6.24 -20.31
N PRO A 136 -15.51 5.63 -19.85
CA PRO A 136 -16.03 5.85 -18.50
C PRO A 136 -15.03 5.43 -17.41
N ASP A 137 -15.04 6.13 -16.27
CA ASP A 137 -14.12 5.89 -15.13
C ASP A 137 -14.12 4.44 -14.64
N ALA A 138 -15.24 3.72 -14.79
CA ALA A 138 -15.34 2.30 -14.43
C ALA A 138 -14.33 1.40 -15.17
N PHE A 139 -13.85 1.81 -16.35
CA PHE A 139 -12.81 1.11 -17.12
C PHE A 139 -11.39 1.39 -16.63
N ALA A 140 -11.17 2.35 -15.73
CA ALA A 140 -9.92 2.44 -14.96
C ALA A 140 -9.79 1.29 -13.95
N GLY A 141 -10.90 0.59 -13.70
CA GLY A 141 -11.05 -0.42 -12.68
C GLY A 141 -11.19 0.18 -11.29
N VAL A 142 -11.74 -0.63 -10.40
CA VAL A 142 -11.71 -0.36 -8.97
C VAL A 142 -10.34 -0.75 -8.47
N ARG A 143 -9.82 -0.04 -7.48
CA ARG A 143 -8.73 -0.56 -6.66
C ARG A 143 -9.31 -1.73 -5.87
N GLU A 144 -9.37 -2.90 -6.51
CA GLU A 144 -9.55 -4.16 -5.81
C GLU A 144 -8.39 -4.23 -4.82
N ARG A 145 -8.69 -4.28 -3.51
CA ARG A 145 -7.73 -4.76 -2.51
C ARG A 145 -7.54 -6.27 -2.70
N ASN A 146 -7.19 -6.70 -3.91
CA ASN A 146 -6.73 -8.05 -4.17
C ASN A 146 -5.26 -8.06 -3.72
N GLY A 147 -4.97 -8.94 -2.76
CA GLY A 147 -3.74 -8.93 -1.96
C GLY A 147 -2.49 -8.63 -2.78
N ARG A 148 -1.73 -7.62 -2.34
CA ARG A 148 -0.38 -7.35 -2.84
C ARG A 148 0.38 -8.67 -2.91
N THR A 149 1.12 -8.92 -3.99
CA THR A 149 2.05 -10.06 -4.05
C THR A 149 3.01 -10.02 -2.86
N SER A 150 3.55 -11.17 -2.49
CA SER A 150 4.46 -11.29 -1.35
C SER A 150 5.73 -10.43 -1.50
N VAL A 151 6.14 -10.14 -2.74
CA VAL A 151 7.16 -9.15 -3.09
C VAL A 151 6.64 -8.22 -4.18
N TYR A 152 6.95 -6.91 -4.08
CA TYR A 152 6.67 -5.91 -5.12
C TYR A 152 7.57 -4.67 -4.96
N GLU A 153 7.56 -3.81 -5.99
CA GLU A 153 8.33 -2.56 -6.09
C GLU A 153 7.39 -1.35 -6.23
N ILE A 154 7.83 -0.17 -5.79
CA ILE A 154 7.07 1.09 -5.86
C ILE A 154 7.81 2.12 -6.73
N GLU A 155 7.12 2.67 -7.74
CA GLU A 155 7.59 3.78 -8.59
C GLU A 155 7.09 5.16 -8.10
N PRO A 156 7.82 6.26 -8.38
CA PRO A 156 7.46 7.60 -7.89
C PRO A 156 6.38 8.35 -8.70
N ILE A 157 5.22 8.70 -8.10
CA ILE A 157 4.12 9.51 -8.69
C ILE A 157 3.31 10.31 -7.62
N GLY A 158 2.76 11.50 -7.95
CA GLY A 158 1.65 12.17 -7.20
C GLY A 158 1.89 13.57 -6.59
N ALA A 159 1.39 13.83 -5.37
CA ALA A 159 1.76 14.96 -4.49
C ALA A 159 1.57 14.53 -3.02
N LEU A 160 2.50 14.85 -2.13
CA LEU A 160 2.51 14.39 -0.73
C LEU A 160 2.00 15.46 0.25
N PRO A 161 0.93 15.20 1.04
CA PRO A 161 0.51 16.14 2.07
C PRO A 161 1.60 16.33 3.14
N PRO A 162 1.89 17.56 3.58
CA PRO A 162 2.89 17.82 4.61
C PRO A 162 2.43 17.32 5.99
N LEU A 163 3.39 16.89 6.81
CA LEU A 163 3.16 16.54 8.22
C LEU A 163 2.62 17.74 9.01
N LYS A 164 1.71 17.48 9.96
CA LYS A 164 1.23 18.49 10.92
C LYS A 164 2.34 18.88 11.91
N ALA A 165 2.20 20.05 12.55
CA ALA A 165 3.22 20.57 13.47
C ALA A 165 3.59 19.60 14.59
N PHE A 166 2.60 19.00 15.26
CA PHE A 166 2.85 18.02 16.32
C PHE A 166 3.54 16.75 15.79
N GLN A 167 3.21 16.30 14.58
CA GLN A 167 3.84 15.14 13.93
C GLN A 167 5.31 15.41 13.64
N ARG A 168 5.64 16.62 13.15
CA ARG A 168 7.03 17.06 12.95
C ARG A 168 7.80 17.14 14.26
N GLY A 169 7.16 17.60 15.34
CA GLY A 169 7.75 17.63 16.68
C GLY A 169 8.14 16.24 17.17
N ILE A 170 7.20 15.29 17.11
CA ILE A 170 7.45 13.88 17.46
C ILE A 170 8.58 13.29 16.61
N LEU A 171 8.53 13.48 15.29
CA LEU A 171 9.55 12.93 14.39
C LEU A 171 10.95 13.49 14.67
N ARG A 172 11.06 14.79 14.98
CA ARG A 172 12.32 15.41 15.38
C ARG A 172 12.87 14.80 16.67
N GLU A 173 12.01 14.59 17.66
CA GLU A 173 12.39 13.99 18.95
C GLU A 173 12.84 12.54 18.78
N VAL A 174 12.12 11.74 17.97
CA VAL A 174 12.48 10.35 17.63
C VAL A 174 13.86 10.28 16.98
N ARG A 175 14.16 11.17 16.01
CA ARG A 175 15.48 11.23 15.35
C ARG A 175 16.61 11.44 16.36
N LEU A 176 16.48 12.46 17.21
CA LEU A 176 17.49 12.78 18.22
C LEU A 176 17.69 11.65 19.24
N LEU A 177 16.60 11.01 19.67
CA LEU A 177 16.68 9.95 20.68
C LEU A 177 17.29 8.67 20.13
N LEU A 178 16.95 8.25 18.90
CA LEU A 178 17.47 7.02 18.29
C LEU A 178 18.92 7.15 17.77
N GLU A 179 19.49 8.36 17.75
CA GLU A 179 20.94 8.55 17.61
C GLU A 179 21.71 8.11 18.88
N GLN A 180 21.09 8.23 20.05
CA GLN A 180 21.75 8.02 21.35
C GLN A 180 21.25 6.77 22.10
N ARG A 181 20.06 6.28 21.75
CA ARG A 181 19.36 5.20 22.42
C ARG A 181 19.02 4.09 21.42
N THR A 182 19.00 2.86 21.90
CA THR A 182 18.64 1.69 21.09
C THR A 182 17.13 1.51 20.98
N ARG A 183 16.34 2.03 21.93
CA ARG A 183 14.90 1.80 21.98
C ARG A 183 14.16 3.09 22.34
N VAL A 184 13.10 3.37 21.61
CA VAL A 184 12.22 4.52 21.83
C VAL A 184 10.78 4.07 21.62
N MET A 185 9.86 4.52 22.47
CA MET A 185 8.42 4.34 22.27
C MET A 185 7.75 5.69 21.97
N VAL A 186 6.90 5.72 20.96
CA VAL A 186 6.06 6.87 20.62
C VAL A 186 4.62 6.54 21.01
N SER A 187 4.01 7.43 21.78
CA SER A 187 2.58 7.39 22.06
C SER A 187 1.83 8.54 21.40
N SER A 188 0.79 8.22 20.64
CA SER A 188 -0.13 9.22 20.09
C SER A 188 -1.51 8.63 19.86
N PHE A 189 -2.57 9.43 19.96
CA PHE A 189 -3.95 8.92 19.88
C PHE A 189 -4.24 8.19 18.55
N THR A 190 -5.24 7.31 18.54
CA THR A 190 -5.74 6.76 17.27
C THR A 190 -6.27 7.91 16.40
N GLY A 191 -6.03 7.85 15.09
CA GLY A 191 -6.43 8.92 14.15
C GLY A 191 -5.45 10.10 14.01
N THR A 192 -4.41 10.23 14.85
CA THR A 192 -3.42 11.32 14.75
C THR A 192 -2.26 11.04 13.78
N GLY A 193 -2.33 9.93 13.04
CA GLY A 193 -1.34 9.57 12.01
C GLY A 193 -0.07 8.89 12.52
N LYS A 194 -0.13 8.08 13.59
CA LYS A 194 1.01 7.28 14.10
C LYS A 194 1.76 6.51 13.01
N THR A 195 1.03 5.76 12.18
CA THR A 195 1.63 4.98 11.08
C THR A 195 2.40 5.88 10.12
N ARG A 196 1.87 7.08 9.83
CA ARG A 196 2.56 8.07 9.00
C ARG A 196 3.86 8.57 9.66
N ILE A 197 3.83 8.91 10.95
CA ILE A 197 5.02 9.34 11.70
C ILE A 197 6.09 8.24 11.68
N GLY A 198 5.70 7.00 11.99
CA GLY A 198 6.60 5.86 11.96
C GLY A 198 7.20 5.65 10.57
N MET A 199 6.38 5.72 9.51
CA MET A 199 6.84 5.50 8.15
C MET A 199 7.76 6.61 7.62
N GLU A 200 7.59 7.86 8.07
CA GLU A 200 8.54 8.94 7.80
C GLU A 200 9.92 8.62 8.37
N TYR A 201 9.97 8.09 9.60
CA TYR A 201 11.23 7.66 10.19
C TYR A 201 11.83 6.41 9.53
N VAL A 202 10.98 5.45 9.12
CA VAL A 202 11.42 4.30 8.31
C VAL A 202 12.13 4.77 7.05
N VAL A 203 11.54 5.73 6.35
CA VAL A 203 12.15 6.31 5.15
C VAL A 203 13.42 7.07 5.48
N ASP A 204 13.47 7.84 6.57
CA ASP A 204 14.73 8.46 7.03
C ASP A 204 15.85 7.41 7.21
N GLN A 205 15.55 6.25 7.81
CA GLN A 205 16.55 5.18 7.97
C GLN A 205 16.95 4.52 6.65
N LEU A 206 15.99 4.29 5.75
CA LEU A 206 16.27 3.71 4.43
C LEU A 206 17.12 4.64 3.56
N LEU A 207 16.99 5.97 3.73
CA LEU A 207 17.78 6.96 3.00
C LEU A 207 19.16 7.20 3.63
N ALA A 208 19.29 7.07 4.96
CA ALA A 208 20.53 7.35 5.66
C ALA A 208 21.55 6.19 5.63
N GLU A 209 21.10 4.95 5.45
CA GLU A 209 21.97 3.78 5.41
C GLU A 209 22.51 3.55 3.99
N GLU A 210 23.81 3.75 3.79
CA GLU A 210 24.45 3.64 2.47
C GLU A 210 24.55 2.19 1.97
N GLN A 211 24.73 1.23 2.88
CA GLN A 211 24.95 -0.17 2.54
C GLN A 211 23.73 -1.01 2.85
N GLN A 212 23.03 -1.40 1.79
CA GLN A 212 21.97 -2.40 1.86
C GLN A 212 20.86 -2.05 2.88
N PRO A 213 20.23 -0.85 2.83
CA PRO A 213 19.23 -0.41 3.81
C PRO A 213 18.12 -1.44 4.00
N LEU A 214 17.84 -1.81 5.25
CA LEU A 214 16.73 -2.71 5.58
C LEU A 214 16.03 -2.27 6.87
N VAL A 215 14.71 -2.20 6.81
CA VAL A 215 13.85 -1.96 7.98
C VAL A 215 12.79 -3.04 8.06
N ILE A 216 12.45 -3.46 9.28
CA ILE A 216 11.37 -4.42 9.54
C ILE A 216 10.23 -3.70 10.26
N TRP A 217 9.04 -3.71 9.69
CA TRP A 217 7.80 -3.26 10.31
C TRP A 217 6.99 -4.46 10.80
N VAL A 218 6.77 -4.55 12.11
CA VAL A 218 6.05 -5.66 12.75
C VAL A 218 4.69 -5.17 13.24
N ALA A 219 3.62 -5.89 12.89
CA ALA A 219 2.30 -5.69 13.48
C ALA A 219 1.59 -7.03 13.72
N GLN A 220 0.53 -7.03 14.52
CA GLN A 220 -0.17 -8.28 14.88
C GLN A 220 -1.28 -8.67 13.89
N LYS A 221 -1.96 -7.68 13.30
CA LYS A 221 -3.15 -7.89 12.47
C LYS A 221 -2.84 -7.58 11.00
N GLY A 222 -3.42 -8.36 10.08
CA GLY A 222 -3.26 -8.15 8.64
C GLY A 222 -3.64 -6.73 8.19
N GLU A 223 -4.72 -6.17 8.75
CA GLU A 223 -5.16 -4.79 8.46
C GLU A 223 -4.09 -3.74 8.80
N LEU A 224 -3.30 -3.94 9.87
CA LEU A 224 -2.23 -3.02 10.25
C LEU A 224 -1.03 -3.13 9.30
N LEU A 225 -0.73 -4.35 8.85
CA LEU A 225 0.30 -4.58 7.82
C LEU A 225 -0.10 -3.94 6.48
N GLU A 226 -1.39 -4.01 6.13
CA GLU A 226 -1.92 -3.32 4.94
C GLU A 226 -1.81 -1.80 5.06
N GLN A 227 -2.11 -1.23 6.24
CA GLN A 227 -1.96 0.19 6.51
C GLN A 227 -0.50 0.66 6.42
N ALA A 228 0.45 -0.15 6.92
CA ALA A 228 1.87 0.13 6.77
C ALA A 228 2.28 0.13 5.28
N CYS A 229 1.88 -0.88 4.53
CA CYS A 229 2.12 -0.94 3.08
C CYS A 229 1.48 0.25 2.34
N ASP A 230 0.24 0.64 2.68
CA ASP A 230 -0.43 1.82 2.10
C ASP A 230 0.36 3.11 2.41
N ALA A 231 0.89 3.24 3.64
CA ALA A 231 1.62 4.42 4.06
C ALA A 231 2.96 4.57 3.32
N ILE A 232 3.72 3.47 3.14
CA ILE A 232 4.99 3.51 2.41
C ILE A 232 4.78 3.70 0.91
N GLU A 233 3.75 3.08 0.31
CA GLU A 233 3.38 3.29 -1.09
C GLU A 233 3.05 4.76 -1.40
N GLN A 234 2.49 5.49 -0.43
CA GLN A 234 2.24 6.92 -0.58
C GLN A 234 3.48 7.78 -0.36
N LEU A 235 4.44 7.30 0.45
CA LEU A 235 5.58 8.09 0.91
C LEU A 235 6.83 7.92 0.04
N TRP A 236 7.19 6.67 -0.29
CA TRP A 236 8.38 6.33 -1.05
C TRP A 236 8.47 7.08 -2.39
N PRO A 237 7.37 7.22 -3.16
CA PRO A 237 7.36 8.02 -4.38
C PRO A 237 7.90 9.45 -4.30
N TRP A 238 7.88 10.05 -3.11
CA TRP A 238 8.27 11.44 -2.88
C TRP A 238 9.65 11.55 -2.26
N ARG A 239 9.87 10.71 -1.26
CA ARG A 239 11.06 10.78 -0.42
C ARG A 239 12.21 9.92 -0.96
N GLY A 240 11.90 8.83 -1.66
CA GLY A 240 12.87 7.91 -2.24
C GLY A 240 13.44 8.35 -3.59
N GLN A 241 12.95 9.46 -4.16
CA GLN A 241 13.37 9.93 -5.49
C GLN A 241 14.88 10.20 -5.57
N GLU A 242 15.48 10.67 -4.48
CA GLU A 242 16.90 11.01 -4.40
C GLU A 242 17.82 9.79 -4.56
N LEU A 243 17.35 8.59 -4.20
CA LEU A 243 18.11 7.34 -4.35
C LEU A 243 18.10 6.79 -5.78
N GLY A 244 17.09 7.14 -6.59
CA GLY A 244 16.93 6.61 -7.96
C GLY A 244 16.63 5.10 -8.06
N GLU A 245 16.55 4.39 -6.93
CA GLU A 245 16.33 2.94 -6.84
C GLU A 245 14.90 2.61 -6.34
N PRO A 246 14.26 1.54 -6.84
CA PRO A 246 12.96 1.11 -6.33
C PRO A 246 13.09 0.54 -4.91
N LEU A 247 12.08 0.79 -4.07
CA LEU A 247 11.96 0.13 -2.77
C LEU A 247 11.46 -1.29 -2.96
N GLN A 248 12.21 -2.26 -2.43
CA GLN A 248 11.76 -3.64 -2.35
C GLN A 248 10.91 -3.83 -1.09
N ILE A 249 9.69 -4.37 -1.23
CA ILE A 249 8.83 -4.70 -0.09
C ILE A 249 8.62 -6.20 0.00
N PHE A 250 8.97 -6.79 1.15
CA PHE A 250 8.63 -8.17 1.49
C PHE A 250 7.46 -8.20 2.47
N ARG A 251 6.36 -8.84 2.08
CA ARG A 251 5.21 -9.09 2.96
C ARG A 251 5.36 -10.46 3.61
N TYR A 252 5.80 -10.45 4.86
CA TYR A 252 6.05 -11.67 5.62
C TYR A 252 4.87 -11.99 6.56
N SER A 253 3.79 -12.49 5.97
CA SER A 253 2.54 -12.83 6.67
C SER A 253 1.84 -14.01 6.00
N GLU A 254 0.84 -14.61 6.67
CA GLU A 254 -0.04 -15.63 6.08
C GLU A 254 0.72 -16.85 5.49
N GLY A 255 1.82 -17.26 6.12
CA GLY A 255 2.57 -18.44 5.70
C GLY A 255 3.55 -18.20 4.55
N SER A 256 3.69 -16.98 4.04
CA SER A 256 4.66 -16.60 3.00
C SER A 256 6.06 -17.15 3.27
N ARG A 257 6.73 -17.64 2.24
CA ARG A 257 8.13 -18.09 2.26
C ARG A 257 8.92 -17.32 1.21
N PHE A 258 10.16 -16.99 1.56
CA PHE A 258 11.11 -16.39 0.66
C PHE A 258 12.39 -17.22 0.72
N GLU A 259 12.83 -17.69 -0.44
CA GLU A 259 14.09 -18.43 -0.60
C GLU A 259 15.13 -17.57 -1.35
N ASP A 260 14.73 -16.37 -1.78
CA ASP A 260 15.57 -15.43 -2.52
C ASP A 260 16.59 -14.76 -1.61
N GLU A 261 17.78 -14.50 -2.16
CA GLU A 261 18.78 -13.66 -1.51
C GLU A 261 18.31 -12.20 -1.45
N LEU A 262 18.50 -11.55 -0.31
CA LEU A 262 18.22 -10.13 -0.17
C LEU A 262 19.12 -9.31 -1.11
N THR A 263 18.49 -8.51 -1.98
CA THR A 263 19.22 -7.63 -2.91
C THR A 263 19.91 -6.48 -2.18
N SER A 264 20.84 -5.79 -2.84
CA SER A 264 21.47 -4.57 -2.29
C SER A 264 20.54 -3.36 -2.19
N ARG A 265 19.31 -3.47 -2.71
CA ARG A 265 18.33 -2.38 -2.75
C ARG A 265 17.79 -2.02 -1.36
N PRO A 266 17.27 -0.80 -1.18
CA PRO A 266 16.48 -0.45 -0.01
C PRO A 266 15.33 -1.45 0.15
N THR A 267 15.20 -1.99 1.35
CA THR A 267 14.26 -3.06 1.64
C THR A 267 13.39 -2.73 2.86
N LEU A 268 12.07 -2.86 2.71
CA LEU A 268 11.14 -2.86 3.84
C LEU A 268 10.49 -4.25 3.96
N VAL A 269 10.68 -4.90 5.10
CA VAL A 269 9.96 -6.13 5.44
C VAL A 269 8.76 -5.77 6.31
N VAL A 270 7.54 -6.01 5.82
CA VAL A 270 6.31 -5.85 6.59
C VAL A 270 5.84 -7.23 7.05
N ALA A 271 5.96 -7.51 8.35
CA ALA A 271 5.82 -8.85 8.88
C ALA A 271 4.79 -8.95 10.01
N SER A 272 4.06 -10.06 10.06
CA SER A 272 3.27 -10.35 11.25
C SER A 272 4.16 -10.87 12.38
N SER A 273 3.86 -10.49 13.62
CA SER A 273 4.59 -10.99 14.79
C SER A 273 4.54 -12.53 14.87
N GLN A 274 3.38 -13.13 14.55
CA GLN A 274 3.19 -14.58 14.53
C GLN A 274 4.09 -15.27 13.49
N GLN A 275 4.19 -14.69 12.28
CA GLN A 275 5.02 -15.26 11.22
C GLN A 275 6.50 -15.22 11.62
N LEU A 276 7.01 -14.09 12.12
CA LEU A 276 8.41 -13.99 12.54
C LEU A 276 8.75 -15.00 13.64
N VAL A 277 7.91 -15.13 14.66
CA VAL A 277 8.12 -16.08 15.77
C VAL A 277 8.13 -17.52 15.28
N ALA A 278 7.16 -17.91 14.45
CA ALA A 278 7.08 -19.27 13.91
C ALA A 278 8.35 -19.64 13.12
N ARG A 279 8.93 -18.66 12.44
CA ARG A 279 10.06 -18.83 11.52
C ARG A 279 11.41 -18.77 12.21
N LEU A 280 11.52 -17.96 13.25
CA LEU A 280 12.61 -18.07 14.23
C LEU A 280 12.64 -19.47 14.85
N GLY A 281 11.48 -20.00 15.26
CA GLY A 281 11.38 -21.34 15.85
C GLY A 281 11.71 -22.48 14.88
N SER A 282 11.60 -22.26 13.57
CA SER A 282 12.02 -23.21 12.54
C SER A 282 13.42 -22.95 11.99
N GLU A 283 14.21 -22.08 12.62
CA GLU A 283 15.56 -21.71 12.20
C GLU A 283 15.63 -21.22 10.73
N ASP A 284 14.59 -20.49 10.27
CA ASP A 284 14.48 -20.03 8.88
C ASP A 284 15.66 -19.07 8.54
N PRO A 285 16.53 -19.42 7.57
CA PRO A 285 17.70 -18.61 7.23
C PRO A 285 17.34 -17.19 6.79
N PHE A 286 16.22 -17.03 6.09
CA PHE A 286 15.77 -15.72 5.60
C PHE A 286 15.45 -14.78 6.75
N VAL A 287 14.77 -15.28 7.79
CA VAL A 287 14.42 -14.47 8.97
C VAL A 287 15.66 -14.04 9.74
N ARG A 288 16.63 -14.95 9.89
CA ARG A 288 17.91 -14.62 10.52
C ARG A 288 18.68 -13.58 9.71
N GLN A 289 18.65 -13.68 8.39
CA GLN A 289 19.30 -12.73 7.48
C GLN A 289 18.68 -11.33 7.59
N ILE A 290 17.34 -11.20 7.54
CA ILE A 290 16.69 -9.90 7.66
C ILE A 290 16.92 -9.27 9.05
N LEU A 291 16.88 -10.06 10.14
CA LEU A 291 17.12 -9.54 11.48
C LEU A 291 18.57 -9.10 11.67
N ALA A 292 19.53 -9.88 11.16
CA ALA A 292 20.94 -9.49 11.16
C ALA A 292 21.21 -8.26 10.31
N ARG A 293 20.43 -8.01 9.24
CA ARG A 293 20.56 -6.88 8.31
C ARG A 293 19.74 -5.63 8.67
N ALA A 294 18.70 -5.74 9.50
CA ALA A 294 17.80 -4.62 9.79
C ALA A 294 18.46 -3.48 10.60
N GLY A 295 18.52 -2.28 10.03
CA GLY A 295 18.94 -1.07 10.76
C GLY A 295 17.91 -0.58 11.78
N LEU A 296 16.64 -0.95 11.58
CA LEU A 296 15.54 -0.59 12.46
C LEU A 296 14.48 -1.71 12.48
N VAL A 297 13.95 -1.99 13.67
CA VAL A 297 12.71 -2.75 13.86
C VAL A 297 11.63 -1.83 14.43
N VAL A 298 10.50 -1.73 13.74
CA VAL A 298 9.32 -0.99 14.20
C VAL A 298 8.29 -1.97 14.74
N ILE A 299 7.80 -1.77 15.95
CA ILE A 299 6.72 -2.55 16.56
C ILE A 299 5.46 -1.68 16.62
N ASP A 300 4.49 -1.96 15.75
CA ASP A 300 3.17 -1.32 15.78
C ASP A 300 2.27 -2.00 16.82
N GLU A 301 1.44 -1.20 17.49
CA GLU A 301 0.75 -1.57 18.73
C GLU A 301 1.69 -2.11 19.82
N ALA A 302 2.77 -1.37 20.08
CA ALA A 302 3.83 -1.70 21.03
C ALA A 302 3.36 -1.95 22.47
N HIS A 303 2.13 -1.57 22.83
CA HIS A 303 1.54 -1.93 24.12
C HIS A 303 1.35 -3.44 24.33
N HIS A 304 1.48 -4.24 23.26
CA HIS A 304 1.53 -5.69 23.34
C HIS A 304 2.96 -6.28 23.32
N ALA A 305 4.01 -5.45 23.31
CA ALA A 305 5.40 -5.91 23.18
C ALA A 305 5.91 -6.75 24.37
N LEU A 306 5.19 -6.76 25.50
CA LEU A 306 5.46 -7.67 26.62
C LEU A 306 5.05 -9.13 26.37
N ALA A 307 4.27 -9.40 25.32
CA ALA A 307 3.96 -10.78 24.96
C ALA A 307 5.24 -11.50 24.52
N ARG A 308 5.43 -12.74 24.97
CA ARG A 308 6.63 -13.56 24.73
C ARG A 308 7.12 -13.52 23.28
N GLY A 309 6.21 -13.60 22.31
CA GLY A 309 6.57 -13.56 20.89
C GLY A 309 7.26 -12.26 20.45
N HIS A 310 6.84 -11.09 20.97
CA HIS A 310 7.50 -9.82 20.65
C HIS A 310 8.87 -9.73 21.32
N GLN A 311 8.97 -10.16 22.58
CA GLN A 311 10.25 -10.23 23.29
C GLN A 311 11.25 -11.12 22.54
N THR A 312 10.83 -12.30 22.07
CA THR A 312 11.67 -13.17 21.24
C THR A 312 12.17 -12.47 19.97
N ILE A 313 11.31 -11.73 19.26
CA ILE A 313 11.75 -10.97 18.07
C ILE A 313 12.79 -9.91 18.44
N ILE A 314 12.55 -9.13 19.49
CA ILE A 314 13.45 -8.04 19.92
C ILE A 314 14.79 -8.60 20.40
N GLU A 315 14.77 -9.66 21.22
CA GLU A 315 15.97 -10.30 21.74
C GLU A 315 16.84 -10.91 20.63
N GLU A 316 16.22 -11.64 19.69
CA GLU A 316 16.93 -12.22 18.56
C GLU A 316 17.47 -11.15 17.61
N TYR A 317 16.71 -10.09 17.35
CA TYR A 317 17.18 -8.93 16.59
C TYR A 317 18.45 -8.34 17.21
N GLU A 318 18.41 -8.05 18.51
CA GLU A 318 19.55 -7.44 19.21
C GLU A 318 20.75 -8.37 19.29
N ARG A 319 20.52 -9.67 19.45
CA ARG A 319 21.58 -10.68 19.45
C ARG A 319 22.28 -10.74 18.09
N LEU A 320 21.52 -10.77 16.99
CA LEU A 320 22.04 -10.92 15.63
C LEU A 320 22.68 -9.65 15.09
N ARG A 321 22.27 -8.47 15.56
CA ARG A 321 22.78 -7.18 15.05
C ARG A 321 24.11 -6.76 15.68
N ARG A 322 24.52 -7.33 16.83
CA ARG A 322 25.81 -7.01 17.47
C ARG A 322 26.98 -7.46 16.58
N PRO A 323 28.00 -6.62 16.34
CA PRO A 323 28.37 -5.42 17.11
C PRO A 323 27.73 -4.09 16.66
N ALA A 324 26.94 -4.05 15.57
CA ALA A 324 26.22 -2.85 15.20
C ALA A 324 25.12 -2.52 16.23
N GLN A 325 24.76 -1.24 16.36
CA GLN A 325 23.78 -0.81 17.36
C GLN A 325 22.35 -1.07 16.85
N PRO A 326 21.60 -2.02 17.44
CA PRO A 326 20.20 -2.26 17.05
C PRO A 326 19.32 -1.07 17.46
N ARG A 327 18.34 -0.74 16.62
CA ARG A 327 17.35 0.30 16.90
C ARG A 327 15.93 -0.27 16.84
N THR A 328 15.14 0.00 17.87
CA THR A 328 13.74 -0.43 17.97
C THR A 328 12.83 0.76 18.25
N LEU A 329 11.82 0.95 17.40
CA LEU A 329 10.80 1.98 17.55
C LEU A 329 9.45 1.33 17.88
N GLY A 330 8.92 1.57 19.07
CA GLY A 330 7.56 1.18 19.43
C GLY A 330 6.55 2.27 19.09
N LEU A 331 5.44 1.92 18.43
CA LEU A 331 4.32 2.84 18.18
C LEU A 331 3.08 2.35 18.92
N THR A 332 2.42 3.20 19.71
CA THR A 332 1.20 2.79 20.42
C THR A 332 0.23 3.95 20.65
N ALA A 333 -1.08 3.67 20.66
CA ALA A 333 -2.05 4.64 21.16
C ALA A 333 -2.14 4.67 22.69
N THR A 334 -1.81 3.56 23.33
CA THR A 334 -2.11 3.25 24.73
C THR A 334 -0.84 2.74 25.41
N PRO A 335 0.07 3.62 25.84
CA PRO A 335 1.36 3.22 26.40
C PRO A 335 1.21 2.50 27.75
N GLY A 336 0.08 2.68 28.45
CA GLY A 336 -0.38 1.79 29.50
C GLY A 336 -1.56 0.98 28.97
N ARG A 337 -1.44 -0.35 28.90
CA ARG A 337 -2.48 -1.28 28.45
C ARG A 337 -3.86 -0.86 28.96
N SER A 338 -4.80 -0.55 28.07
CA SER A 338 -6.16 -0.23 28.47
C SER A 338 -6.89 -1.50 28.89
N ASN A 339 -7.08 -1.68 30.20
CA ASN A 339 -8.39 -1.96 30.82
C ASN A 339 -8.39 -1.92 32.36
N LEU A 340 -7.26 -1.67 33.02
CA LEU A 340 -7.10 -1.07 34.35
C LEU A 340 -5.59 -1.07 34.62
N LEU A 341 -5.04 0.10 34.93
CA LEU A 341 -3.64 0.37 35.28
C LEU A 341 -3.00 -0.79 36.06
N ASN A 342 -2.32 -1.74 35.39
CA ASN A 342 -1.36 -2.61 36.06
C ASN A 342 -0.02 -1.84 36.08
N PRO A 343 0.40 -1.28 37.23
CA PRO A 343 1.62 -0.49 37.31
C PRO A 343 2.86 -1.30 36.96
N GLU A 344 2.84 -2.61 37.23
CA GLU A 344 3.95 -3.52 36.91
C GLU A 344 4.11 -3.70 35.41
N GLU A 345 3.03 -3.95 34.67
CA GLU A 345 3.10 -4.06 33.20
C GLU A 345 3.55 -2.75 32.56
N SER A 346 3.10 -1.61 33.09
CA SER A 346 3.54 -0.30 32.60
C SER A 346 5.03 -0.07 32.85
N ARG A 347 5.53 -0.48 34.03
CA ARG A 347 6.97 -0.43 34.36
C ARG A 347 7.79 -1.34 33.45
N LEU A 348 7.37 -2.59 33.27
CA LEU A 348 8.07 -3.54 32.39
C LEU A 348 8.10 -3.06 30.94
N LEU A 349 7.01 -2.46 30.46
CA LEU A 349 6.97 -1.91 29.10
C LEU A 349 7.88 -0.67 28.97
N ALA A 350 7.92 0.20 29.99
CA ALA A 350 8.86 1.31 30.02
C ALA A 350 10.31 0.80 30.01
N GLU A 351 10.65 -0.20 30.83
CA GLU A 351 11.98 -0.84 30.83
C GLU A 351 12.32 -1.46 29.47
N LEU A 352 11.36 -2.14 28.83
CA LEU A 352 11.55 -2.70 27.49
C LEU A 352 11.93 -1.62 26.48
N PHE A 353 11.36 -0.42 26.54
CA PHE A 353 11.71 0.70 25.64
C PHE A 353 12.69 1.70 26.25
N GLY A 354 13.54 1.25 27.18
CA GLY A 354 14.64 2.06 27.72
C GLY A 354 14.21 3.28 28.54
N GLN A 355 12.97 3.28 29.02
CA GLN A 355 12.30 4.38 29.71
C GLN A 355 12.21 5.66 28.86
N VAL A 356 12.19 5.51 27.53
CA VAL A 356 12.07 6.62 26.59
C VAL A 356 10.69 6.61 25.94
N LEU A 357 9.86 7.58 26.34
CA LEU A 357 8.52 7.79 25.79
C LEU A 357 8.42 9.17 25.15
N VAL A 358 8.14 9.20 23.85
CA VAL A 358 7.85 10.41 23.08
C VAL A 358 6.35 10.59 22.97
N VAL A 359 5.86 11.77 23.36
CA VAL A 359 4.45 12.16 23.27
C VAL A 359 4.31 13.49 22.53
N PRO A 360 3.15 13.78 21.92
CA PRO A 360 2.88 15.09 21.34
C PRO A 360 3.09 16.21 22.38
N GLN A 361 4.04 17.10 22.11
CA GLN A 361 4.29 18.30 22.90
C GLN A 361 3.23 19.35 22.55
N VAL A 362 2.08 19.29 23.22
CA VAL A 362 0.92 20.16 22.94
C VAL A 362 0.52 20.91 24.21
N ALA A 363 0.38 22.23 24.11
CA ALA A 363 0.02 23.08 25.23
C ALA A 363 -1.51 23.15 25.38
N SER A 364 -2.07 22.57 26.44
CA SER A 364 -3.47 22.84 26.80
C SER A 364 -3.83 22.54 28.26
N ALA A 365 -4.78 23.32 28.79
CA ALA A 365 -5.35 23.15 30.12
C ALA A 365 -6.17 21.83 30.28
N GLY A 366 -6.54 21.17 29.18
CA GLY A 366 -7.26 19.88 29.17
C GLY A 366 -6.39 18.67 28.82
N GLY A 367 -5.06 18.81 28.89
CA GLY A 367 -4.11 17.80 28.45
C GLY A 367 -4.09 17.58 26.93
N ALA A 368 -3.38 16.55 26.48
CA ALA A 368 -3.18 16.31 25.05
C ALA A 368 -4.49 15.97 24.31
N LEU A 369 -5.39 15.19 24.94
CA LEU A 369 -6.67 14.82 24.34
C LEU A 369 -7.55 16.06 24.06
N GLY A 370 -7.68 16.95 25.03
CA GLY A 370 -8.46 18.19 24.88
C GLY A 370 -7.92 19.08 23.77
N TRP A 371 -6.59 19.18 23.64
CA TRP A 371 -5.94 19.90 22.56
C TRP A 371 -6.27 19.32 21.18
N PHE A 372 -6.14 18.00 21.01
CA PHE A 372 -6.45 17.37 19.72
C PHE A 372 -7.93 17.53 19.33
N GLN A 373 -8.84 17.58 20.31
CA GLN A 373 -10.25 17.84 20.06
C GLN A 373 -10.51 19.31 19.69
N SER A 374 -9.88 20.28 20.37
CA SER A 374 -10.06 21.70 20.07
C SER A 374 -9.50 22.09 18.70
N GLU A 375 -8.40 21.46 18.29
CA GLU A 375 -7.77 21.69 16.99
C GLU A 375 -8.46 20.93 15.83
N GLY A 376 -9.51 20.16 16.12
CA GLY A 376 -10.26 19.42 15.10
C GLY A 376 -9.54 18.19 14.54
N TYR A 377 -8.48 17.71 15.19
CA TYR A 377 -7.81 16.45 14.82
C TYR A 377 -8.56 15.22 15.35
N LEU A 378 -9.26 15.35 16.48
CA LEU A 378 -10.08 14.30 17.07
C LEU A 378 -11.51 14.79 17.30
N SER A 379 -12.47 13.88 17.17
CA SER A 379 -13.87 14.17 17.47
C SER A 379 -14.11 14.22 18.99
N GLY A 380 -14.99 15.12 19.43
CA GLY A 380 -15.54 15.10 20.78
C GLY A 380 -16.49 13.91 20.98
N LEU A 381 -16.18 13.02 21.92
CA LEU A 381 -17.00 11.86 22.20
C LEU A 381 -18.09 12.20 23.24
N ARG A 382 -19.35 11.87 22.93
CA ARG A 382 -20.46 11.92 23.89
C ARG A 382 -20.87 10.50 24.24
N HIS A 383 -20.34 9.97 25.34
CA HIS A 383 -20.75 8.67 25.85
C HIS A 383 -22.13 8.78 26.51
N ARG A 384 -23.06 7.93 26.09
CA ARG A 384 -24.37 7.75 26.74
C ARG A 384 -24.48 6.28 27.13
N SER A 385 -24.54 6.01 28.44
CA SER A 385 -24.89 4.69 28.93
C SER A 385 -26.41 4.53 28.87
N LEU A 386 -26.88 3.45 28.25
CA LEU A 386 -28.29 3.12 28.18
C LEU A 386 -28.51 1.85 29.02
N ALA A 387 -29.29 1.97 30.09
CA ALA A 387 -29.69 0.80 30.87
C ALA A 387 -30.75 0.02 30.08
N THR A 388 -30.40 -1.17 29.61
CA THR A 388 -31.35 -2.11 29.02
C THR A 388 -31.78 -3.11 30.09
N PRO A 389 -33.08 -3.35 30.32
CA PRO A 389 -33.52 -4.44 31.18
C PRO A 389 -33.14 -5.77 30.52
N SER A 390 -32.10 -6.43 31.03
CA SER A 390 -31.77 -7.79 30.61
C SER A 390 -32.80 -8.76 31.18
N GLN A 391 -33.49 -9.51 30.33
CA GLN A 391 -34.31 -10.67 30.73
C GLN A 391 -33.48 -11.96 30.87
N VAL A 392 -32.15 -11.88 30.79
CA VAL A 392 -31.30 -13.04 31.09
C VAL A 392 -31.21 -13.14 32.61
N ALA A 393 -31.94 -14.10 33.17
CA ALA A 393 -31.83 -14.48 34.57
C ALA A 393 -30.34 -14.70 34.91
N GLN A 394 -29.90 -14.11 36.02
CA GLN A 394 -28.56 -14.33 36.58
C GLN A 394 -28.40 -15.79 36.99
N THR A 395 -28.00 -16.67 36.07
CA THR A 395 -27.46 -17.98 36.41
C THR A 395 -25.95 -17.86 36.49
N LEU A 396 -25.46 -17.09 37.47
CA LEU A 396 -24.05 -17.07 37.85
C LEU A 396 -23.94 -17.53 39.30
N GLY A 397 -23.91 -18.85 39.43
CA GLY A 397 -23.67 -19.57 40.67
C GLY A 397 -23.56 -21.05 40.37
N LYS A 398 -22.31 -21.52 40.21
CA LYS A 398 -21.84 -22.87 39.83
C LYS A 398 -21.65 -23.10 38.33
N LEU A 399 -20.44 -22.80 37.87
CA LEU A 399 -19.63 -23.71 37.04
C LEU A 399 -18.17 -23.52 37.43
#